data_AF-A0A7R9M241-F1
#
_entry.id   AF-A0A7R9M241-F1
#
_cell.length_a   1.000
_cell.length_b   1.000
_cell.length_c   1.000
_cell.angle_alpha   90.00
_cell.angle_beta   90.00
_cell.angle_gamma   90.00
#
_symmetry.space_group_name_H-M   'P 1'
#
loop_
_entity.id
_entity.type
_entity.pdbx_description
1 polymer ?
#
loop_
_entity_poly.entity_id
_entity_poly.type
_entity_poly.pdbx_seq_one_letter_code
_entity_poly.pdbx_strand_id
1 'polypeptide(L)'
;MSTSTATLRYPSYMNNDLIGLIAPLIPMPRLHFLMTGYTPLTTETNEKQRSEANQPAIRKTTVLDVMRRLLDDKNMMVSTLMQARNAGHCYISILNIIQGEVDPTQVNKSLMRIREGKKAQFIPWGPAGIQVALSRKSPYIQTPHRVSGLLIANHTSISYLFERTLQQYDKLRKREAFLEQFRKEDMFRENLDELDSSREVIQELVDEYISATKPDYLQWLQKKT
;
A
#
# COMPACT_ATOMS: atom_id res chain seq x y z
N MET A 1 3.66 11.45 -1.28
CA MET A 1 4.86 11.85 -0.52
C MET A 1 4.57 12.87 0.58
N SER A 2 3.94 14.02 0.33
CA SER A 2 3.67 15.01 1.39
C SER A 2 2.86 14.42 2.57
N THR A 3 1.78 13.70 2.30
CA THR A 3 0.95 13.10 3.36
C THR A 3 1.65 11.99 4.15
N SER A 4 2.57 11.23 3.54
CA SER A 4 3.29 10.15 4.25
C SER A 4 4.28 10.69 5.29
N THR A 5 4.80 11.91 5.11
CA THR A 5 5.68 12.57 6.09
C THR A 5 4.94 13.57 6.98
N ALA A 6 3.61 13.61 6.92
CA ALA A 6 2.84 14.65 7.59
C ALA A 6 2.92 14.55 9.11
N THR A 7 2.92 13.34 9.67
CA THR A 7 3.08 13.09 11.11
C THR A 7 4.45 13.49 11.64
N LEU A 8 5.49 13.47 10.78
CA LEU A 8 6.84 13.91 11.13
C LEU A 8 6.96 15.44 11.11
N ARG A 9 6.27 16.10 10.18
CA ARG A 9 6.33 17.56 9.99
C ARG A 9 5.36 18.33 10.88
N TYR A 10 4.21 17.74 11.16
CA TYR A 10 3.16 18.29 12.00
C TYR A 10 2.96 17.34 13.18
N PRO A 11 3.68 17.56 14.29
CA PRO A 11 3.68 16.63 15.41
C PRO A 11 2.26 16.47 15.96
N SER A 12 1.87 15.21 16.14
CA SER A 12 0.65 14.81 16.84
C SER A 12 1.01 14.05 18.11
N TYR A 13 0.05 13.62 18.93
CA TYR A 13 0.38 12.85 20.14
C TYR A 13 0.83 11.41 19.86
N MET A 14 0.60 10.87 18.66
CA MET A 14 0.92 9.47 18.32
C MET A 14 1.70 9.36 17.01
N ASN A 15 2.70 8.48 16.97
CA ASN A 15 3.49 8.08 15.78
C ASN A 15 4.23 9.24 15.07
N ASN A 16 5.08 9.95 15.81
CA ASN A 16 5.93 11.04 15.30
C ASN A 16 7.28 10.58 14.73
N ASP A 17 7.58 9.28 14.81
CA ASP A 17 8.83 8.72 14.33
C ASP A 17 8.59 7.82 13.13
N LEU A 18 9.52 7.85 12.17
CA LEU A 18 9.45 7.00 10.99
C LEU A 18 9.47 5.51 11.36
N ILE A 19 10.28 5.15 12.36
CA ILE A 19 10.38 3.78 12.89
C ILE A 19 9.03 3.33 13.45
N GLY A 20 8.35 4.21 14.21
CA GLY A 20 7.03 3.94 14.77
C GLY A 20 5.93 3.75 13.72
N LEU A 21 6.08 4.35 12.53
CA LEU A 21 5.17 4.16 11.40
C LEU A 21 5.47 2.88 10.62
N ILE A 22 6.75 2.56 10.40
CA ILE A 22 7.17 1.45 9.54
C ILE A 22 7.12 0.11 10.28
N ALA A 23 7.58 0.05 11.54
CA ALA A 23 7.72 -1.22 12.26
C ALA A 23 6.41 -2.04 12.33
N PRO A 24 5.24 -1.42 12.59
CA PRO A 24 3.98 -2.17 12.58
C PRO A 24 3.46 -2.51 11.18
N LEU A 25 3.95 -1.81 10.14
CA LEU A 25 3.58 -2.10 8.75
C LEU A 25 4.32 -3.32 8.21
N ILE A 26 5.50 -3.62 8.73
CA ILE A 26 6.42 -4.61 8.17
C ILE A 26 6.77 -5.62 9.27
N PRO A 27 5.85 -6.54 9.62
CA PRO A 27 6.13 -7.55 10.64
C PRO A 27 7.19 -8.57 10.19
N MET A 28 7.33 -8.77 8.88
CA MET A 28 8.33 -9.66 8.28
C MET A 28 9.29 -8.85 7.40
N PRO A 29 10.62 -8.90 7.64
CA PRO A 29 11.59 -8.05 6.93
C PRO A 29 11.59 -8.20 5.41
N ARG A 30 11.37 -9.42 4.88
CA ARG A 30 11.33 -9.66 3.43
C ARG A 30 10.06 -9.07 2.78
N LEU A 31 8.96 -9.01 3.51
CA LEU A 31 7.66 -8.53 3.03
C LEU A 31 7.49 -7.03 3.29
N HIS A 32 8.40 -6.21 2.74
CA HIS A 32 8.46 -4.76 3.00
C HIS A 32 7.88 -3.88 1.89
N PHE A 33 7.27 -4.46 0.85
CA PHE A 33 6.70 -3.71 -0.26
C PHE A 33 5.31 -3.18 0.09
N LEU A 34 5.18 -1.85 0.12
CA LEU A 34 3.98 -1.15 0.54
C LEU A 34 3.21 -0.60 -0.66
N MET A 35 1.90 -0.76 -0.64
CA MET A 35 0.96 -0.15 -1.58
C MET A 35 0.37 1.11 -0.97
N THR A 36 0.14 2.12 -1.81
CA THR A 36 -0.44 3.39 -1.36
C THR A 36 -1.77 3.66 -2.03
N GLY A 37 -2.74 4.12 -1.24
CA GLY A 37 -4.02 4.61 -1.74
C GLY A 37 -4.29 6.01 -1.21
N TYR A 38 -4.98 6.85 -1.96
CA TYR A 38 -5.26 8.23 -1.52
C TYR A 38 -6.70 8.61 -1.80
N THR A 39 -7.28 9.40 -0.90
CA THR A 39 -8.61 9.96 -1.10
C THR A 39 -8.72 11.31 -0.40
N PRO A 40 -9.42 12.30 -0.98
CA PRO A 40 -10.11 12.27 -2.26
C PRO A 40 -9.16 12.41 -3.46
N LEU A 41 -9.50 11.74 -4.57
CA LEU A 41 -8.95 12.00 -5.89
C LEU A 41 -10.00 12.79 -6.68
N THR A 42 -9.84 14.11 -6.75
CA THR A 42 -10.69 15.00 -7.55
C THR A 42 -9.89 15.60 -8.68
N THR A 43 -10.50 15.72 -9.86
CA THR A 43 -9.94 16.46 -10.99
C THR A 43 -10.46 17.90 -10.95
N GLU A 44 -9.63 18.86 -11.38
CA GLU A 44 -10.01 20.28 -11.44
C GLU A 44 -11.30 20.52 -12.23
N THR A 45 -11.59 19.69 -13.25
CA THR A 45 -12.84 19.74 -14.03
C THR A 45 -14.08 19.40 -13.21
N ASN A 46 -13.98 18.41 -12.31
CA ASN A 46 -15.07 18.04 -11.40
C ASN A 46 -15.27 19.10 -10.32
N GLU A 47 -14.21 19.83 -9.96
CA GLU A 47 -14.28 20.96 -9.02
C GLU A 47 -14.93 22.18 -9.68
N LYS A 48 -14.59 22.51 -10.94
CA LYS A 48 -15.22 23.58 -11.73
C LYS A 48 -16.71 23.30 -12.03
N GLN A 49 -17.04 22.11 -12.53
CA GLN A 49 -18.44 21.74 -12.81
C GLN A 49 -19.32 21.69 -11.55
N ARG A 50 -18.77 21.29 -10.39
CA ARG A 50 -19.50 21.36 -9.11
C ARG A 50 -19.66 22.79 -8.59
N SER A 51 -18.67 23.64 -8.85
CA SER A 51 -18.73 25.07 -8.50
C SER A 51 -19.78 25.82 -9.34
N GLU A 52 -19.95 25.43 -10.61
CA GLU A 52 -20.94 26.01 -11.53
C GLU A 52 -22.38 25.51 -11.28
N ALA A 53 -22.54 24.29 -10.76
CA ALA A 53 -23.86 23.67 -10.55
C ALA A 53 -24.58 24.06 -9.24
N ASN A 54 -24.06 25.00 -8.43
CA ASN A 54 -24.57 25.35 -7.08
C ASN A 54 -24.81 24.13 -6.17
N GLN A 55 -24.16 23.00 -6.46
CA GLN A 55 -24.16 21.86 -5.56
C GLN A 55 -23.06 22.12 -4.53
N PRO A 56 -23.33 22.04 -3.22
CA PRO A 56 -22.30 22.26 -2.23
C PRO A 56 -21.13 21.31 -2.54
N ALA A 57 -19.95 21.87 -2.85
CA ALA A 57 -18.69 21.12 -2.95
C ALA A 57 -18.44 20.23 -1.71
N ILE A 58 -19.12 20.59 -0.62
CA ILE A 58 -19.19 19.96 0.69
C ILE A 58 -20.27 18.85 0.70
N ARG A 59 -20.03 17.72 0.02
CA ARG A 59 -20.51 16.47 0.64
C ARG A 59 -19.67 16.36 1.91
N LYS A 60 -20.26 16.58 3.10
CA LYS A 60 -19.57 16.49 4.41
C LYS A 60 -18.88 15.13 4.48
N THR A 61 -17.61 15.08 4.05
CA THR A 61 -16.90 13.82 3.86
C THR A 61 -16.47 13.42 5.25
N THR A 62 -17.15 12.41 5.80
CA THR A 62 -16.86 11.96 7.16
C THR A 62 -15.58 11.14 7.17
N VAL A 63 -14.96 11.01 8.34
CA VAL A 63 -13.78 10.13 8.55
C VAL A 63 -14.08 8.71 8.08
N LEU A 64 -15.29 8.22 8.36
CA LEU A 64 -15.76 6.91 7.92
C LEU A 64 -15.79 6.79 6.39
N ASP A 65 -16.28 7.82 5.69
CA ASP A 65 -16.32 7.82 4.23
C ASP A 65 -14.91 7.80 3.63
N VAL A 66 -13.98 8.56 4.22
CA VAL A 66 -12.56 8.56 3.84
C VAL A 66 -11.97 7.17 4.03
N MET A 67 -12.05 6.60 5.23
CA MET A 67 -11.45 5.30 5.52
C MET A 67 -12.08 4.16 4.68
N ARG A 68 -13.38 4.22 4.40
CA ARG A 68 -14.03 3.26 3.50
C ARG A 68 -13.53 3.40 2.07
N ARG A 69 -13.42 4.63 1.57
CA ARG A 69 -12.91 4.90 0.21
C ARG A 69 -11.45 4.50 0.07
N LEU A 70 -10.63 4.66 1.11
CA LEU A 70 -9.23 4.22 1.09
C LEU A 70 -9.09 2.72 0.83
N LEU A 71 -10.04 1.91 1.29
CA LEU A 71 -10.09 0.47 1.02
C LEU A 71 -10.76 0.12 -0.33
N ASP A 72 -11.28 1.10 -1.08
CA ASP A 72 -11.79 0.85 -2.42
C ASP A 72 -10.61 0.82 -3.40
N ASP A 73 -10.53 -0.24 -4.21
CA ASP A 73 -9.44 -0.47 -5.17
C ASP A 73 -9.24 0.67 -6.18
N LYS A 74 -10.30 1.41 -6.51
CA LYS A 74 -10.24 2.58 -7.40
C LYS A 74 -9.32 3.70 -6.89
N ASN A 75 -9.06 3.74 -5.59
CA ASN A 75 -8.20 4.75 -4.96
C ASN A 75 -6.78 4.21 -4.73
N MET A 76 -6.51 2.94 -5.06
CA MET A 76 -5.18 2.36 -4.99
C MET A 76 -4.33 2.82 -6.16
N MET A 77 -3.09 3.20 -5.87
CA MET A 77 -2.15 3.73 -6.86
C MET A 77 -1.27 2.64 -7.48
N VAL A 78 -1.60 1.36 -7.25
CA VAL A 78 -0.82 0.22 -7.72
C VAL A 78 -1.73 -0.73 -8.48
N SER A 79 -1.35 -1.03 -9.72
CA SER A 79 -2.07 -1.94 -10.61
C SER A 79 -1.88 -3.39 -10.18
N THR A 80 -2.67 -3.85 -9.20
CA THR A 80 -2.69 -5.26 -8.77
C THR A 80 -4.09 -5.84 -8.85
N LEU A 81 -4.17 -7.17 -8.88
CA LEU A 81 -5.42 -7.91 -9.01
C LEU A 81 -6.14 -8.05 -7.65
N MET A 82 -6.41 -6.94 -6.97
CA MET A 82 -7.11 -6.94 -5.66
C MET A 82 -8.55 -7.48 -5.74
N GLN A 83 -9.22 -7.26 -6.88
CA GLN A 83 -10.62 -7.66 -7.13
C GLN A 83 -10.82 -9.13 -7.52
N ALA A 84 -9.77 -9.90 -7.81
CA ALA A 84 -9.97 -11.30 -8.12
C ALA A 84 -10.36 -12.02 -6.84
N ARG A 85 -11.67 -12.16 -6.61
CA ARG A 85 -12.29 -12.92 -5.51
C ARG A 85 -11.72 -14.34 -5.35
N ASN A 86 -11.00 -14.85 -6.36
CA ASN A 86 -10.36 -16.16 -6.40
C ASN A 86 -8.84 -16.14 -6.15
N ALA A 87 -8.21 -14.98 -5.92
CA ALA A 87 -6.75 -14.88 -5.81
C ALA A 87 -6.20 -15.13 -4.39
N GLY A 88 -7.06 -15.28 -3.37
CA GLY A 88 -6.64 -15.64 -2.01
C GLY A 88 -5.71 -14.63 -1.31
N HIS A 89 -5.51 -13.44 -1.88
CA HIS A 89 -4.64 -12.41 -1.32
C HIS A 89 -5.28 -11.74 -0.09
N CYS A 90 -4.43 -11.27 0.82
CA CYS A 90 -4.86 -10.67 2.06
C CYS A 90 -3.94 -9.50 2.47
N TYR A 91 -4.46 -8.65 3.35
CA TYR A 91 -3.72 -7.58 4.01
C TYR A 91 -2.91 -8.16 5.17
N ILE A 92 -1.63 -7.84 5.19
CA ILE A 92 -0.75 -8.08 6.34
C ILE A 92 -0.97 -6.97 7.37
N SER A 93 -0.90 -5.72 6.93
CA SER A 93 -1.07 -4.55 7.77
C SER A 93 -1.56 -3.34 6.96
N ILE A 94 -2.17 -2.39 7.66
CA ILE A 94 -2.73 -1.18 7.09
C ILE A 94 -2.45 0.00 8.03
N LEU A 95 -1.94 1.09 7.47
CA LEU A 95 -1.82 2.40 8.12
C LEU A 95 -2.64 3.42 7.35
N ASN A 96 -3.60 4.05 8.04
CA ASN A 96 -4.36 5.17 7.52
C ASN A 96 -3.86 6.47 8.14
N ILE A 97 -3.26 7.35 7.34
CA ILE A 97 -2.92 8.72 7.76
C ILE A 97 -4.08 9.63 7.36
N ILE A 98 -4.84 10.11 8.34
CA ILE A 98 -5.98 11.00 8.12
C ILE A 98 -5.56 12.43 8.42
N GLN A 99 -5.78 13.31 7.46
CA GLN A 99 -5.43 14.72 7.53
C GLN A 99 -6.66 15.60 7.59
N GLY A 100 -6.73 16.50 8.56
CA GLY A 100 -7.77 17.51 8.66
C GLY A 100 -8.28 17.70 10.08
N GLU A 101 -9.43 18.37 10.19
CA GLU A 101 -10.11 18.56 11.46
C GLU A 101 -10.94 17.30 11.77
N VAL A 102 -10.38 16.44 12.63
CA VAL A 102 -10.90 15.11 12.90
C VAL A 102 -11.08 14.91 14.39
N ASP A 103 -12.27 14.45 14.78
CA ASP A 103 -12.56 14.00 16.14
C ASP A 103 -12.05 12.55 16.34
N PRO A 104 -11.13 12.29 17.29
CA PRO A 104 -10.64 10.96 17.61
C PRO A 104 -11.75 9.94 17.93
N THR A 105 -12.88 10.37 18.49
CA THR A 105 -13.98 9.46 18.81
C THR A 105 -14.63 8.88 17.54
N GLN A 106 -14.70 9.67 16.47
CA GLN A 106 -15.21 9.23 15.17
C GLN A 106 -14.26 8.26 14.47
N VAL A 107 -12.95 8.41 14.70
CA VAL A 107 -11.93 7.51 14.16
C VAL A 107 -12.11 6.10 14.73
N ASN A 108 -12.24 5.98 16.06
CA ASN A 108 -12.44 4.68 16.68
C ASN A 108 -13.76 4.01 16.23
N LYS A 109 -14.86 4.78 16.17
CA LYS A 109 -16.14 4.29 15.60
C LYS A 109 -15.99 3.83 14.14
N SER A 110 -15.19 4.54 13.35
CA SER A 110 -14.96 4.20 11.95
C SER A 110 -14.14 2.94 11.79
N LEU A 111 -13.13 2.76 12.64
CA LEU A 111 -12.30 1.56 12.69
C LEU A 111 -13.12 0.31 13.02
N MET A 112 -14.02 0.38 14.02
CA MET A 112 -14.91 -0.72 14.38
C MET A 112 -15.82 -1.12 13.22
N ARG A 113 -16.44 -0.14 12.53
CA ARG A 113 -17.27 -0.39 11.35
C ARG A 113 -16.51 -1.04 10.19
N ILE A 114 -15.23 -0.72 10.03
CA ILE A 114 -14.39 -1.34 8.99
C ILE A 114 -14.09 -2.80 9.32
N ARG A 115 -13.82 -3.09 10.61
CA ARG A 115 -13.62 -4.46 11.09
C ARG A 115 -14.89 -5.31 10.93
N GLU A 116 -16.05 -4.78 11.32
CA GLU A 116 -17.34 -5.46 11.17
C GLU A 116 -17.73 -5.69 9.70
N GLY A 117 -17.43 -4.71 8.83
CA GLY A 117 -17.79 -4.78 7.42
C GLY A 117 -17.01 -5.81 6.61
N LYS A 118 -15.95 -6.42 7.17
CA LYS A 118 -15.09 -7.44 6.53
C LYS A 118 -14.67 -7.13 5.08
N LYS A 119 -14.57 -5.84 4.73
CA LYS A 119 -14.14 -5.39 3.39
C LYS A 119 -12.67 -5.69 3.12
N ALA A 120 -11.85 -5.76 4.18
CA ALA A 120 -10.45 -6.13 4.11
C ALA A 120 -10.28 -7.53 4.70
N GLN A 121 -9.78 -8.46 3.89
CA GLN A 121 -9.37 -9.79 4.35
C GLN A 121 -7.94 -9.69 4.87
N PHE A 122 -7.72 -10.07 6.13
CA PHE A 122 -6.38 -10.06 6.74
C PHE A 122 -5.75 -11.45 6.72
N ILE A 123 -4.44 -11.48 6.97
CA ILE A 123 -3.67 -12.71 7.18
C ILE A 123 -4.34 -13.63 8.22
N PRO A 124 -4.36 -14.96 7.98
CA PRO A 124 -5.02 -15.92 8.89
C PRO A 124 -4.18 -16.29 10.12
N TRP A 125 -2.86 -16.11 10.07
CA TRP A 125 -1.91 -16.54 11.11
C TRP A 125 -1.59 -15.46 12.15
N GLY A 126 -2.21 -14.27 12.04
CA GLY A 126 -1.97 -13.15 12.94
C GLY A 126 -3.17 -12.22 13.07
N PRO A 127 -3.17 -11.30 14.05
CA PRO A 127 -4.24 -10.33 14.22
C PRO A 127 -4.23 -9.27 13.11
N ALA A 128 -5.41 -8.72 12.79
CA ALA A 128 -5.55 -7.65 11.81
C ALA A 128 -4.87 -6.34 12.27
N GLY A 129 -3.73 -6.01 11.67
CA GLY A 129 -2.95 -4.81 11.98
C GLY A 129 -3.48 -3.56 11.27
N ILE A 130 -4.53 -2.92 11.81
CA ILE A 130 -5.01 -1.62 11.31
C ILE A 130 -4.57 -0.51 12.27
N GLN A 131 -3.74 0.40 11.76
CA GLN A 131 -3.31 1.60 12.45
C GLN A 131 -3.91 2.85 11.81
N VAL A 132 -4.16 3.85 12.65
CA VAL A 132 -4.61 5.16 12.20
C VAL A 132 -3.72 6.21 12.83
N ALA A 133 -3.16 7.08 12.00
CA ALA A 133 -2.43 8.26 12.44
C ALA A 133 -3.20 9.51 12.03
N LEU A 134 -3.28 10.47 12.94
CA LEU A 134 -3.96 11.74 12.71
C LEU A 134 -2.91 12.83 12.51
N SER A 135 -3.09 13.63 11.47
CA SER A 135 -2.24 14.78 11.21
C SER A 135 -3.11 16.01 10.96
N ARG A 136 -2.65 17.16 11.42
CA ARG A 136 -3.27 18.43 11.04
C ARG A 136 -2.86 18.78 9.60
N LYS A 137 -3.71 19.54 8.91
CA LYS A 137 -3.36 20.15 7.62
C LYS A 137 -2.60 21.45 7.87
N SER A 138 -1.78 21.84 6.89
CA SER A 138 -1.13 23.15 6.90
C SER A 138 -2.19 24.26 6.87
N PRO A 139 -2.09 25.29 7.71
CA PRO A 139 -3.02 26.44 7.68
C PRO A 139 -2.85 27.31 6.42
N TYR A 140 -1.71 27.20 5.74
CA TYR A 140 -1.38 28.01 4.55
C TYR A 140 -1.96 27.46 3.24
N ILE A 141 -2.45 26.22 3.24
CA ILE A 141 -2.98 25.57 2.04
C ILE A 141 -4.50 25.54 2.15
N GLN A 142 -5.17 26.32 1.30
CA GLN A 142 -6.62 26.26 1.17
C GLN A 142 -6.99 25.03 0.33
N THR A 143 -7.48 23.99 0.99
CA THR A 143 -8.03 22.81 0.30
C THR A 143 -9.55 22.81 0.40
N PRO A 144 -10.30 22.53 -0.69
CA PRO A 144 -11.76 22.45 -0.64
C PRO A 144 -12.26 21.29 0.25
N HIS A 145 -11.41 20.28 0.46
CA HIS A 145 -11.74 19.10 1.26
C HIS A 145 -11.35 19.27 2.73
N ARG A 146 -12.32 19.21 3.64
CA ARG A 146 -12.07 19.27 5.10
C ARG A 146 -11.21 18.12 5.62
N VAL A 147 -11.37 16.93 5.04
CA VAL A 147 -10.66 15.70 5.45
C VAL A 147 -10.08 15.02 4.20
N SER A 148 -8.83 14.60 4.31
CA SER A 148 -8.16 13.72 3.32
C SER A 148 -7.51 12.54 4.05
N GLY A 149 -7.17 11.50 3.30
CA GLY A 149 -6.57 10.30 3.83
C GLY A 149 -5.56 9.69 2.87
N LEU A 150 -4.52 9.09 3.43
CA LEU A 150 -3.56 8.24 2.75
C LEU A 150 -3.60 6.86 3.41
N LEU A 151 -3.78 5.83 2.60
CA LEU A 151 -3.57 4.45 2.95
C LEU A 151 -2.13 4.08 2.60
N ILE A 152 -1.44 3.46 3.55
CA ILE A 152 -0.21 2.70 3.31
C ILE A 152 -0.53 1.28 3.76
N ALA A 153 -0.55 0.33 2.84
CA ALA A 153 -0.96 -1.04 3.10
C ALA A 153 0.11 -2.02 2.67
N ASN A 154 0.39 -3.00 3.51
CA ASN A 154 1.16 -4.17 3.13
C ASN A 154 0.19 -5.26 2.73
N HIS A 155 0.16 -5.60 1.43
CA HIS A 155 -0.83 -6.50 0.86
C HIS A 155 -0.16 -7.52 -0.06
N THR A 156 -0.58 -8.78 0.01
CA THR A 156 0.09 -9.88 -0.71
C THR A 156 -0.10 -9.82 -2.22
N SER A 157 -1.06 -9.05 -2.75
CA SER A 157 -1.26 -8.91 -4.21
C SER A 157 -0.10 -8.23 -4.93
N ILE A 158 0.86 -7.64 -4.21
CA ILE A 158 2.06 -7.08 -4.80
C ILE A 158 2.90 -8.15 -5.53
N SER A 159 2.78 -9.43 -5.13
CA SER A 159 3.45 -10.56 -5.78
C SER A 159 3.13 -10.63 -7.28
N TYR A 160 1.91 -10.25 -7.68
CA TYR A 160 1.49 -10.21 -9.08
C TYR A 160 2.36 -9.28 -9.95
N LEU A 161 2.82 -8.15 -9.40
CA LEU A 161 3.74 -7.27 -10.13
C LEU A 161 5.09 -7.94 -10.33
N PHE A 162 5.60 -8.62 -9.32
CA PHE A 162 6.86 -9.34 -9.40
C PHE A 162 6.78 -10.52 -10.37
N GLU A 163 5.71 -11.31 -10.33
CA GLU A 163 5.44 -12.37 -11.30
C GLU A 163 5.40 -11.84 -12.74
N ARG A 164 4.71 -10.72 -12.97
CA ARG A 164 4.67 -10.09 -14.29
C ARG A 164 6.06 -9.64 -14.75
N THR A 165 6.84 -9.04 -13.87
CA THR A 165 8.22 -8.63 -14.17
C THR A 165 9.10 -9.84 -14.48
N LEU A 166 8.99 -10.92 -13.70
CA LEU A 166 9.71 -12.17 -13.94
C LEU A 166 9.35 -12.79 -15.30
N GLN A 167 8.06 -12.82 -15.67
CA GLN A 167 7.62 -13.31 -16.98
C GLN A 167 8.13 -12.45 -18.14
N GLN A 168 8.20 -11.13 -17.96
CA GLN A 168 8.77 -10.22 -18.97
C GLN A 168 10.27 -10.43 -19.11
N TYR A 169 10.98 -10.53 -17.97
CA TYR A 169 12.41 -10.83 -17.93
C TYR A 169 12.71 -12.16 -18.63
N ASP A 170 11.98 -13.23 -18.33
CA ASP A 170 12.19 -14.55 -18.93
C ASP A 170 12.06 -14.55 -20.45
N LYS A 171 11.10 -13.78 -20.98
CA LYS A 171 10.90 -13.67 -22.42
C LYS A 171 12.10 -13.02 -23.12
N LEU A 172 12.73 -12.05 -22.47
CA LEU A 172 13.92 -11.37 -22.98
C LEU A 172 15.16 -12.24 -22.81
N ARG A 173 15.37 -12.81 -21.61
CA ARG A 173 16.51 -13.63 -21.25
C ARG A 173 16.61 -14.89 -22.12
N LYS A 174 15.49 -15.59 -22.36
CA LYS A 174 15.45 -16.79 -23.24
C LYS A 174 15.81 -16.52 -24.69
N ARG A 175 15.71 -15.26 -25.14
CA ARG A 175 16.07 -14.84 -26.51
C ARG A 175 17.42 -14.11 -26.55
N GLU A 176 18.10 -14.02 -25.40
CA GLU A 176 19.32 -13.24 -25.23
C GLU A 176 19.20 -11.79 -25.75
N ALA A 177 17.99 -11.23 -25.70
CA ALA A 177 17.70 -9.93 -26.29
C ALA A 177 18.24 -8.80 -25.40
N PHE A 178 18.86 -7.79 -26.03
CA PHE A 178 19.37 -6.57 -25.38
C PHE A 178 20.50 -6.78 -24.35
N LEU A 179 21.17 -7.93 -24.35
CA LEU A 179 22.25 -8.22 -23.40
C LEU A 179 23.60 -7.58 -23.75
N GLU A 180 23.80 -7.18 -25.01
CA GLU A 180 25.09 -6.68 -25.50
C GLU A 180 25.55 -5.39 -24.78
N GLN A 181 24.61 -4.52 -24.39
CA GLN A 181 24.97 -3.32 -23.64
C GLN A 181 25.39 -3.65 -22.21
N PHE A 182 24.78 -4.67 -21.60
CA PHE A 182 25.16 -5.12 -20.26
C PHE A 182 26.57 -5.72 -20.28
N ARG A 183 26.92 -6.53 -21.28
CA ARG A 183 28.25 -7.17 -21.41
C ARG A 183 29.43 -6.20 -21.49
N LYS A 184 29.20 -4.92 -21.80
CA LYS A 184 30.24 -3.89 -21.81
C LYS A 184 30.65 -3.46 -20.40
N GLU A 185 29.73 -3.56 -19.45
CA GLU A 185 29.93 -3.22 -18.04
C GLU A 185 30.70 -4.31 -17.31
N ASP A 186 31.60 -3.92 -16.40
CA ASP A 186 32.53 -4.84 -15.72
C ASP A 186 31.83 -6.02 -15.03
N MET A 187 30.66 -5.79 -14.44
CA MET A 187 29.87 -6.80 -13.71
C MET A 187 29.35 -7.93 -14.60
N PHE A 188 29.21 -7.70 -15.91
CA PHE A 188 28.58 -8.63 -16.84
C PHE A 188 29.50 -9.04 -18.00
N ARG A 189 30.80 -8.71 -17.93
CA ARG A 189 31.77 -9.03 -18.98
C ARG A 189 32.03 -10.52 -19.13
N GLU A 190 32.13 -11.23 -18.01
CA GLU A 190 32.51 -12.65 -18.00
C GLU A 190 31.29 -13.58 -17.95
N ASN A 191 30.30 -13.23 -17.14
CA ASN A 191 29.09 -14.02 -16.91
C ASN A 191 27.88 -13.11 -16.66
N LEU A 192 26.69 -13.72 -16.72
CA LEU A 192 25.41 -13.03 -16.48
C LEU A 192 24.73 -13.55 -15.20
N ASP A 193 25.51 -14.20 -14.34
CA ASP A 193 25.05 -14.93 -13.16
C ASP A 193 24.34 -13.99 -12.17
N GLU A 194 24.74 -12.72 -12.10
CA GLU A 194 24.08 -11.71 -11.26
C GLU A 194 22.62 -11.48 -11.68
N LEU A 195 22.32 -11.53 -12.98
CA LEU A 195 20.93 -11.41 -13.46
C LEU A 195 20.11 -12.65 -13.09
N ASP A 196 20.73 -13.83 -13.16
CA ASP A 196 20.07 -15.10 -12.85
C ASP A 196 19.86 -15.24 -11.32
N SER A 197 20.82 -14.82 -10.50
CA SER A 197 20.67 -14.74 -9.03
C SER A 197 19.61 -13.72 -8.62
N SER A 198 19.61 -12.52 -9.21
CA SER A 198 18.58 -11.51 -8.96
C SER A 198 17.18 -12.03 -9.28
N ARG A 199 17.05 -12.81 -10.36
CA ARG A 199 15.79 -13.46 -10.72
C ARG A 199 15.34 -14.45 -9.64
N GLU A 200 16.24 -15.29 -9.14
CA GLU A 200 15.93 -16.27 -8.09
C GLU A 200 15.47 -15.58 -6.80
N VAL A 201 16.12 -14.50 -6.38
CA VAL A 201 15.73 -13.72 -5.20
C VAL A 201 14.29 -13.19 -5.31
N ILE A 202 13.91 -12.69 -6.48
CA ILE A 202 12.54 -12.21 -6.71
C ILE A 202 11.55 -13.38 -6.76
N GLN A 203 11.92 -14.53 -7.32
CA GLN A 203 11.08 -15.72 -7.31
C GLN A 203 10.81 -16.21 -5.89
N GLU A 204 11.84 -16.27 -5.04
CA GLU A 204 11.64 -16.63 -3.63
C GLU A 204 10.74 -15.65 -2.88
N LEU A 205 10.85 -14.35 -3.18
CA LEU A 205 10.00 -13.32 -2.60
C LEU A 205 8.54 -13.53 -3.00
N VAL A 206 8.27 -13.87 -4.26
CA VAL A 206 6.92 -14.23 -4.74
C VAL A 206 6.38 -15.44 -3.98
N ASP A 207 7.20 -16.49 -3.85
CA ASP A 207 6.81 -17.72 -3.14
C ASP A 207 6.51 -17.46 -1.66
N GLU A 208 7.24 -16.54 -1.03
CA GLU A 208 7.00 -16.11 0.33
C GLU A 208 5.68 -15.34 0.46
N TYR A 209 5.39 -14.41 -0.44
CA TYR A 209 4.10 -13.70 -0.47
C TYR A 209 2.91 -14.66 -0.64
N ILE A 210 3.04 -15.68 -1.49
CA ILE A 210 2.02 -16.71 -1.67
C ILE A 210 1.88 -17.53 -0.39
N SER A 211 3.00 -17.92 0.23
CA SER A 211 2.99 -18.68 1.48
C SER A 211 2.36 -17.90 2.63
N ALA A 212 2.55 -16.57 2.67
CA ALA A 212 1.96 -15.68 3.68
C ALA A 212 0.43 -15.62 3.63
N THR A 213 -0.21 -16.05 2.54
CA THR A 213 -1.69 -16.16 2.47
C THR A 213 -2.23 -17.36 3.23
N LYS A 214 -1.39 -18.37 3.52
CA LYS A 214 -1.79 -19.63 4.13
C LYS A 214 -1.68 -19.57 5.66
N PRO A 215 -2.53 -20.32 6.40
CA PRO A 215 -2.45 -20.39 7.87
C PRO A 215 -1.12 -20.98 8.36
N ASP A 216 -0.49 -21.85 7.57
CA ASP A 216 0.73 -22.57 7.95
C ASP A 216 2.02 -21.75 7.71
N TYR A 217 1.90 -20.47 7.37
CA TYR A 217 3.05 -19.60 7.04
C TYR A 217 4.13 -19.60 8.13
N LEU A 218 3.74 -19.56 9.41
CA LEU A 218 4.69 -19.54 10.52
C LEU A 218 5.54 -20.82 10.59
N GLN A 219 4.96 -21.98 10.26
CA GLN A 219 5.70 -23.25 10.20
C GLN A 219 6.61 -23.32 8.97
N TRP A 220 6.17 -22.74 7.85
CA TRP A 220 6.97 -22.63 6.64
C TRP A 220 8.22 -21.77 6.87
N LEU A 221 8.08 -20.65 7.60
CA LEU A 221 9.19 -19.76 7.92
C LEU A 221 10.26 -20.46 8.78
N GLN A 222 9.83 -21.26 9.77
CA GLN A 222 10.74 -22.03 10.63
C GLN A 222 11.57 -23.08 9.87
N LYS A 223 11.07 -23.59 8.73
CA LYS A 223 11.81 -24.57 7.91
C LYS A 223 12.87 -23.93 7.01
N LYS A 224 12.80 -22.61 6.80
CA LYS A 224 13.66 -21.84 5.90
C LYS A 224 14.74 -21.04 6.64
N THR A 225 14.67 -21.00 7.97
CA THR A 225 15.64 -20.34 8.86
C THR A 225 16.59 -21.39 9.43
#